data_AF-A0A178DQD1-F1
#
_entry.id   AF-A0A178DQD1-F1
#
_cell.length_a   1.000
_cell.length_b   1.000
_cell.length_c   1.000
_cell.angle_alpha   90.00
_cell.angle_beta   90.00
_cell.angle_gamma   90.00
#
_symmetry.space_group_name_H-M   'P 1'
#
loop_
_entity.id
_entity.type
_entity.pdbx_description
1 polymer ?
#
loop_
_entity_poly.entity_id
_entity_poly.type
_entity_poly.pdbx_seq_one_letter_code
_entity_poly.pdbx_strand_id
1 'polypeptide(L)'
;MVFSKLKNKIFKPSSSREEKPQPIRPISSFIDEPAPEPVQQPKVLQRQPERVTYVTAENIRELRELIRYRYTLDVEIWEKRNVKRFQQYLIKPKMTRADAALTTIIATLENWNRQEFFKTREEYERFCEIKRRIDEGDKRNWTKNPPWEETPIDPQAGPHEKDGRPIQYDVRVSVTRT
;
A
#
# COMPACT_ATOMS: atom_id res chain seq x y z
N MET A 1 18.74 21.50 42.81
CA MET A 1 19.16 21.96 41.48
C MET A 1 20.42 21.18 41.08
N VAL A 2 20.33 20.30 40.09
CA VAL A 2 21.50 19.51 39.62
C VAL A 2 21.53 19.57 38.10
N PHE A 3 22.50 20.31 37.55
CA PHE A 3 22.73 20.45 36.11
C PHE A 3 23.53 19.26 35.58
N SER A 4 22.90 18.42 34.77
CA SER A 4 23.57 17.29 34.10
C SER A 4 24.09 17.72 32.73
N LYS A 5 25.41 17.66 32.59
CA LYS A 5 26.24 18.12 31.47
C LYS A 5 25.92 17.37 30.16
N LEU A 6 25.47 18.09 29.13
CA LEU A 6 25.48 17.61 27.75
C LEU A 6 26.93 17.56 27.23
N LYS A 7 27.39 16.37 26.82
CA LYS A 7 28.63 16.22 26.04
C LYS A 7 28.26 16.17 24.55
N ASN A 8 28.62 17.23 23.84
CA ASN A 8 28.52 17.34 22.38
C ASN A 8 29.45 16.30 21.72
N LYS A 9 28.87 15.33 21.01
CA LYS A 9 29.61 14.47 20.08
C LYS A 9 29.77 15.22 18.76
N ILE A 10 31.00 15.61 18.49
CA ILE A 10 31.46 16.21 17.24
C ILE A 10 31.20 15.23 16.09
N PHE A 11 30.36 15.66 15.16
CA PHE A 11 30.04 14.96 13.92
C PHE A 11 31.24 15.14 12.96
N LYS A 12 31.98 14.06 12.68
CA LYS A 12 33.01 14.07 11.63
C LYS A 12 32.31 14.02 10.26
N PRO A 13 32.51 14.98 9.35
CA PRO A 13 31.98 14.89 8.00
C PRO A 13 32.62 13.69 7.29
N SER A 14 31.76 12.82 6.75
CA SER A 14 32.16 11.70 5.91
C SER A 14 32.81 12.25 4.65
N SER A 15 34.05 11.82 4.44
CA SER A 15 34.90 12.13 3.30
C SER A 15 34.18 11.87 1.99
N SER A 16 34.03 12.92 1.19
CA SER A 16 33.65 12.87 -0.22
C SER A 16 34.55 11.85 -0.94
N ARG A 17 33.96 10.72 -1.32
CA ARG A 17 34.60 9.74 -2.18
C ARG A 17 34.44 10.26 -3.61
N GLU A 18 35.50 10.84 -4.15
CA GLU A 18 35.62 11.14 -5.58
C GLU A 18 35.41 9.83 -6.36
N GLU A 19 34.24 9.68 -6.99
CA GLU A 19 34.04 8.70 -8.03
C GLU A 19 34.80 9.16 -9.28
N LYS A 20 35.94 8.53 -9.53
CA LYS A 20 36.64 8.64 -10.82
C LYS A 20 35.68 8.22 -11.95
N PRO A 21 35.47 9.03 -12.99
CA PRO A 21 34.71 8.62 -14.16
C PRO A 21 35.39 7.41 -14.79
N GLN A 22 34.66 6.30 -14.88
CA GLN A 22 35.11 5.11 -15.57
C GLN A 22 35.25 5.42 -17.07
N PRO A 23 36.34 4.97 -17.72
CA PRO A 23 36.52 5.17 -19.15
C PRO A 23 35.47 4.35 -19.92
N ILE A 24 34.76 5.04 -20.82
CA ILE A 24 33.86 4.44 -21.80
C ILE A 24 34.68 3.45 -22.61
N ARG A 25 34.39 2.15 -22.47
CA ARG A 25 35.05 1.12 -23.28
C ARG A 25 34.53 1.20 -24.71
N PRO A 26 35.41 1.19 -25.73
CA PRO A 26 34.99 1.11 -27.12
C PRO A 26 34.26 -0.21 -27.36
N ILE A 27 33.06 -0.11 -27.91
CA ILE A 27 32.27 -1.23 -28.44
C ILE A 27 33.01 -1.73 -29.68
N SER A 28 33.96 -2.64 -29.48
CA SER A 28 34.77 -3.25 -30.53
C SER A 28 34.86 -4.74 -30.29
N SER A 29 33.93 -5.48 -30.91
CA SER A 29 34.27 -6.55 -31.84
C SER A 29 32.96 -7.18 -32.30
N PHE A 30 32.66 -6.98 -33.59
CA PHE A 30 31.86 -7.91 -34.37
C PHE A 30 32.41 -9.32 -34.12
N ILE A 31 31.67 -10.10 -33.34
CA ILE A 31 31.86 -11.53 -33.25
C ILE A 31 31.17 -12.07 -34.49
N ASP A 32 31.94 -12.74 -35.36
CA ASP A 32 31.40 -13.55 -36.43
C ASP A 32 30.40 -14.54 -35.83
N GLU A 33 29.12 -14.24 -36.07
CA GLU A 33 27.98 -15.00 -35.58
C GLU A 33 27.96 -16.36 -36.33
N PRO A 34 28.26 -17.49 -35.65
CA PRO A 34 28.22 -18.79 -36.28
C PRO A 34 26.78 -19.11 -36.69
N ALA A 35 26.65 -19.76 -37.85
CA ALA A 35 25.40 -20.09 -38.51
C ALA A 35 24.30 -20.55 -37.52
N PRO A 36 23.06 -20.07 -37.67
CA PRO A 36 21.98 -20.32 -36.71
C PRO A 36 21.76 -21.82 -36.57
N GLU A 37 22.05 -22.34 -35.37
CA GLU A 37 21.67 -23.69 -34.99
C GLU A 37 20.16 -23.87 -35.19
N PRO A 38 19.70 -25.05 -35.63
CA PRO A 38 18.27 -25.29 -35.85
C PRO A 38 17.51 -25.00 -34.57
N VAL A 39 16.69 -23.95 -34.61
CA VAL A 39 15.81 -23.48 -33.55
C VAL A 39 15.02 -24.68 -33.02
N GLN A 40 15.46 -25.22 -31.89
CA GLN A 40 14.75 -26.27 -31.19
C GLN A 40 13.41 -25.66 -30.78
N GLN A 41 12.35 -26.05 -31.48
CA GLN A 41 11.00 -25.58 -31.19
C GLN A 41 10.74 -25.78 -29.69
N PRO A 42 10.31 -24.73 -28.97
CA PRO A 42 10.10 -24.83 -27.54
C PRO A 42 9.08 -25.94 -27.29
N LYS A 43 9.56 -27.02 -26.67
CA LYS A 43 8.76 -28.18 -26.28
C LYS A 43 7.66 -27.63 -25.38
N VAL A 44 6.44 -27.53 -25.92
CA VAL A 44 5.27 -27.01 -25.21
C VAL A 44 5.05 -27.96 -24.03
N LEU A 45 5.55 -27.56 -22.87
CA LEU A 45 5.32 -28.24 -21.60
C LEU A 45 3.80 -28.26 -21.41
N GLN A 46 3.21 -29.43 -21.64
CA GLN A 46 1.82 -29.69 -21.29
C GLN A 46 1.70 -29.44 -19.78
N ARG A 47 1.16 -28.27 -19.42
CA ARG A 47 0.82 -27.96 -18.03
C ARG A 47 -0.22 -28.97 -17.62
N GLN A 48 0.19 -29.90 -16.76
CA GLN A 48 -0.70 -30.80 -16.06
C GLN A 48 -1.84 -29.94 -15.45
N PRO A 49 -3.10 -30.39 -15.52
CA PRO A 49 -4.21 -29.64 -14.97
C PRO A 49 -3.94 -29.41 -13.49
N GLU A 50 -3.80 -28.14 -13.10
CA GLU A 50 -3.59 -27.75 -11.71
C GLU A 50 -4.72 -28.35 -10.88
N ARG A 51 -4.38 -29.21 -9.94
CA ARG A 51 -5.38 -29.79 -9.03
C ARG A 51 -6.01 -28.63 -8.26
N VAL A 52 -7.30 -28.41 -8.50
CA VAL A 52 -8.07 -27.37 -7.81
C VAL A 52 -8.01 -27.64 -6.30
N THR A 53 -7.34 -26.76 -5.57
CA THR A 53 -7.19 -26.85 -4.12
C THR A 53 -8.33 -26.07 -3.45
N TYR A 54 -9.30 -26.80 -2.90
CA TYR A 54 -10.41 -26.17 -2.16
C TYR A 54 -9.90 -25.26 -1.04
N VAL A 55 -10.61 -24.16 -0.79
CA VAL A 55 -10.36 -23.31 0.38
C VAL A 55 -10.61 -24.14 1.64
N THR A 56 -9.57 -24.32 2.45
CA THR A 56 -9.67 -25.06 3.71
C THR A 56 -10.04 -24.13 4.86
N ALA A 57 -10.50 -24.69 5.98
CA ALA A 57 -10.74 -23.92 7.20
C ALA A 57 -9.46 -23.24 7.73
N GLU A 58 -8.29 -23.85 7.51
CA GLU A 58 -7.00 -23.27 7.91
C GLU A 58 -6.70 -22.01 7.10
N ASN A 59 -6.90 -22.05 5.78
CA ASN A 59 -6.73 -20.87 4.92
C ASN A 59 -7.60 -19.68 5.40
N ILE A 60 -8.86 -19.96 5.78
CA ILE A 60 -9.77 -18.93 6.31
C ILE A 60 -9.28 -18.39 7.65
N ARG A 61 -8.72 -19.25 8.50
CA ARG A 61 -8.13 -18.86 9.79
C ARG A 61 -6.92 -17.96 9.57
N GLU A 62 -6.01 -18.31 8.67
CA GLU A 62 -4.86 -17.50 8.30
C GLU A 62 -5.28 -16.11 7.79
N LEU A 63 -6.28 -16.05 6.90
CA LEU A 63 -6.83 -14.79 6.41
C LEU A 63 -7.40 -13.93 7.56
N ARG A 64 -8.11 -14.54 8.51
CA ARG A 64 -8.65 -13.83 9.68
C ARG A 64 -7.54 -13.26 10.56
N GLU A 65 -6.48 -14.03 10.82
CA GLU A 65 -5.34 -13.55 11.60
C GLU A 65 -4.60 -12.43 10.87
N LEU A 66 -4.49 -12.49 9.54
CA LEU A 66 -3.93 -11.41 8.74
C LEU A 66 -4.77 -10.12 8.80
N ILE A 67 -6.09 -10.23 8.78
CA ILE A 67 -7.01 -9.08 8.97
C ILE A 67 -6.86 -8.49 10.37
N ARG A 68 -6.82 -9.32 11.41
CA ARG A 68 -6.60 -8.87 12.81
C ARG A 68 -5.25 -8.17 12.95
N TYR A 69 -4.20 -8.74 12.38
CA TYR A 69 -2.86 -8.16 12.38
C TYR A 69 -2.85 -6.77 11.73
N ARG A 70 -3.47 -6.62 10.55
CA ARG A 70 -3.63 -5.32 9.91
C ARG A 70 -4.39 -4.33 10.81
N TYR A 71 -5.52 -4.74 11.38
CA TYR A 71 -6.31 -3.87 12.24
C TYR A 71 -5.52 -3.39 13.47
N THR A 72 -4.75 -4.27 14.11
CA THR A 72 -3.86 -3.88 15.21
C THR A 72 -2.86 -2.81 14.78
N LEU A 73 -2.25 -2.96 13.60
CA LEU A 73 -1.34 -1.93 13.06
C LEU A 73 -2.09 -0.62 12.76
N ASP A 74 -3.28 -0.68 12.17
CA ASP A 74 -4.10 0.50 11.86
C ASP A 74 -4.43 1.29 13.14
N VAL A 75 -4.82 0.61 14.22
CA VAL A 75 -5.06 1.23 15.53
C VAL A 75 -3.78 1.88 16.07
N GLU A 76 -2.65 1.18 16.07
CA GLU A 76 -1.37 1.72 16.54
C GLU A 76 -0.91 2.95 15.74
N ILE A 77 -1.13 2.95 14.41
CA ILE A 77 -0.83 4.08 13.53
C ILE A 77 -1.75 5.25 13.87
N TRP A 78 -3.05 4.99 14.04
CA TRP A 78 -4.07 6.00 14.32
C TRP A 78 -3.89 6.69 15.67
N GLU A 79 -3.50 5.94 16.70
CA GLU A 79 -3.16 6.46 18.03
C GLU A 79 -1.99 7.46 17.96
N LYS A 80 -1.13 7.34 16.95
CA LYS A 80 0.06 8.19 16.76
C LYS A 80 -0.13 9.26 15.69
N ARG A 81 -1.36 9.61 15.31
CA ARG A 81 -1.63 10.65 14.29
C ARG A 81 -1.04 12.03 14.62
N ASN A 82 -0.97 12.39 15.90
CA ASN A 82 -0.45 13.69 16.37
C ASN A 82 1.04 13.65 16.74
N VAL A 83 1.81 12.73 16.15
CA VAL A 83 3.23 12.58 16.47
C VAL A 83 4.05 13.75 15.89
N LYS A 84 5.11 14.16 16.60
CA LYS A 84 6.05 15.16 16.06
C LYS A 84 6.81 14.60 14.85
N ARG A 85 7.14 15.44 13.87
CA ARG A 85 7.83 15.03 12.62
C ARG A 85 9.05 14.14 12.84
N PHE A 86 9.88 14.46 13.84
CA PHE A 86 11.10 13.68 14.14
C PHE A 86 10.83 12.30 14.74
N GLN A 87 9.60 11.98 15.16
CA GLN A 87 9.21 10.65 15.69
C GLN A 87 8.46 9.81 14.64
N GLN A 88 8.06 10.40 13.51
CA GLN A 88 7.34 9.68 12.44
C GLN A 88 8.11 8.47 11.90
N TYR A 89 9.45 8.47 11.97
CA TYR A 89 10.27 7.32 11.54
C TYR A 89 9.96 6.04 12.31
N LEU A 90 9.42 6.12 13.52
CA LEU A 90 9.01 4.95 14.32
C LEU A 90 7.71 4.32 13.80
N ILE A 91 6.87 5.11 13.11
CA ILE A 91 5.55 4.69 12.63
C ILE A 91 5.62 4.22 11.18
N LYS A 92 6.47 4.82 10.34
CA LYS A 92 6.63 4.46 8.93
C LYS A 92 6.77 2.94 8.68
N PRO A 93 7.61 2.19 9.42
CA PRO A 93 7.68 0.74 9.24
C PRO A 93 6.38 0.02 9.52
N LYS A 94 5.57 0.50 10.48
CA LYS A 94 4.25 -0.07 10.78
C LYS A 94 3.27 0.17 9.65
N MET A 95 3.29 1.37 9.06
CA MET A 95 2.48 1.72 7.89
C MET A 95 2.80 0.81 6.70
N THR A 96 4.08 0.62 6.40
CA THR A 96 4.51 -0.29 5.33
C THR A 96 4.03 -1.73 5.57
N ARG A 97 4.08 -2.22 6.81
CA ARG A 97 3.56 -3.55 7.16
C ARG A 97 2.05 -3.65 7.03
N ALA A 98 1.31 -2.61 7.42
CA ALA A 98 -0.14 -2.55 7.29
C ALA A 98 -0.57 -2.57 5.81
N ASP A 99 0.10 -1.79 4.96
CA ASP A 99 -0.14 -1.75 3.52
C ASP A 99 0.25 -3.08 2.83
N ALA A 100 1.35 -3.70 3.25
CA ALA A 100 1.74 -5.02 2.79
C ALA A 100 0.68 -6.08 3.17
N ALA A 101 0.23 -6.08 4.43
CA ALA A 101 -0.83 -6.98 4.89
C ALA A 101 -2.13 -6.77 4.09
N LEU A 102 -2.51 -5.52 3.82
CA LEU A 102 -3.66 -5.20 2.97
C LEU A 102 -3.51 -5.77 1.56
N THR A 103 -2.34 -5.61 0.96
CA THR A 103 -2.03 -6.13 -0.38
C THR A 103 -2.15 -7.65 -0.40
N THR A 104 -1.61 -8.34 0.60
CA THR A 104 -1.73 -9.79 0.75
C THR A 104 -3.19 -10.22 0.92
N ILE A 105 -3.98 -9.54 1.76
CA ILE A 105 -5.42 -9.82 1.93
C ILE A 105 -6.14 -9.73 0.58
N ILE A 106 -5.93 -8.64 -0.16
CA ILE A 106 -6.59 -8.44 -1.47
C ILE A 106 -6.15 -9.54 -2.45
N ALA A 107 -4.85 -9.83 -2.53
CA ALA A 107 -4.34 -10.88 -3.42
C ALA A 107 -4.91 -12.27 -3.08
N THR A 108 -5.02 -12.61 -1.79
CA THR A 108 -5.62 -13.87 -1.34
C THR A 108 -7.11 -13.94 -1.74
N LEU A 109 -7.85 -12.85 -1.56
CA LEU A 109 -9.27 -12.78 -1.96
C LEU A 109 -9.45 -12.88 -3.48
N GLU A 110 -8.62 -12.20 -4.27
CA GLU A 110 -8.67 -12.31 -5.73
C GLU A 110 -8.31 -13.72 -6.21
N ASN A 111 -7.35 -14.38 -5.56
CA ASN A 111 -7.00 -15.76 -5.88
C ASN A 111 -8.16 -16.73 -5.59
N TRP A 112 -9.00 -16.46 -4.59
CA TRP A 112 -10.17 -17.28 -4.27
C TRP A 112 -11.44 -16.85 -5.01
N ASN A 113 -11.40 -15.86 -5.92
CA ASN A 113 -12.59 -15.33 -6.59
C ASN A 113 -13.17 -16.25 -7.69
N ARG A 114 -12.94 -17.56 -7.61
CA ARG A 114 -13.50 -18.57 -8.52
C ARG A 114 -14.35 -19.56 -7.73
N GLN A 115 -15.51 -19.90 -8.28
CA GLN A 115 -16.45 -20.83 -7.65
C GLN A 115 -15.84 -22.23 -7.42
N GLU A 116 -14.89 -22.64 -8.27
CA GLU A 116 -14.22 -23.95 -8.21
C GLU A 116 -13.48 -24.20 -6.88
N PHE A 117 -13.09 -23.14 -6.16
CA PHE A 117 -12.40 -23.27 -4.87
C PHE A 117 -13.34 -23.58 -3.69
N PHE A 118 -14.66 -23.54 -3.90
CA PHE A 118 -15.67 -23.74 -2.86
C PHE A 118 -16.46 -25.03 -3.09
N LYS A 119 -16.89 -25.68 -2.01
CA LYS A 119 -17.64 -26.94 -2.10
C LYS A 119 -19.08 -26.70 -2.49
N THR A 120 -19.64 -25.59 -2.01
CA THR A 120 -21.05 -25.24 -2.24
C THR A 120 -21.17 -23.83 -2.80
N ARG A 121 -22.25 -23.58 -3.54
CA ARG A 121 -22.56 -22.25 -4.07
C ARG A 121 -22.81 -21.23 -2.96
N GLU A 122 -23.46 -21.65 -1.87
CA GLU A 122 -23.74 -20.77 -0.72
C GLU A 122 -22.46 -20.25 -0.03
N GLU A 123 -21.42 -21.09 0.07
CA GLU A 123 -20.11 -20.66 0.60
C GLU A 123 -19.48 -19.60 -0.30
N TYR A 124 -19.54 -19.78 -1.62
CA TYR A 124 -19.04 -18.82 -2.59
C TYR A 124 -19.81 -17.49 -2.53
N GLU A 125 -21.14 -17.52 -2.43
CA GLU A 125 -21.97 -16.31 -2.30
C GLU A 125 -21.64 -15.53 -1.01
N ARG A 126 -21.47 -16.23 0.12
CA ARG A 126 -21.01 -15.60 1.38
C ARG A 126 -19.61 -15.00 1.23
N PHE A 127 -18.71 -15.69 0.54
CA PHE A 127 -17.38 -15.19 0.24
C PHE A 127 -17.43 -13.90 -0.59
N CYS A 128 -18.24 -13.85 -1.66
CA CYS A 128 -18.43 -12.67 -2.49
C CYS A 128 -18.94 -11.48 -1.66
N GLU A 129 -19.88 -11.70 -0.74
CA GLU A 129 -20.37 -10.65 0.16
C GLU A 129 -19.27 -10.12 1.09
N ILE A 130 -18.42 -11.01 1.65
CA ILE A 130 -17.28 -10.60 2.49
C ILE A 130 -16.28 -9.80 1.66
N LYS A 131 -15.93 -10.28 0.47
CA LYS A 131 -15.02 -9.60 -0.47
C LYS A 131 -15.55 -8.21 -0.79
N ARG A 132 -16.84 -8.11 -1.14
CA ARG A 132 -17.53 -6.84 -1.43
C ARG A 132 -17.42 -5.87 -0.26
N ARG A 133 -17.73 -6.30 0.97
CA ARG A 133 -17.62 -5.42 2.16
C ARG A 133 -16.20 -4.96 2.43
N ILE A 134 -15.24 -5.85 2.19
CA ILE A 134 -13.82 -5.49 2.31
C ILE A 134 -13.52 -4.42 1.25
N ASP A 135 -13.85 -4.65 -0.01
CA ASP A 135 -13.57 -3.76 -1.15
C ASP A 135 -14.30 -2.41 -1.11
N GLU A 136 -15.55 -2.37 -0.63
CA GLU A 136 -16.34 -1.14 -0.44
C GLU A 136 -15.85 -0.29 0.74
N GLY A 137 -15.18 -0.91 1.72
CA GLY A 137 -14.62 -0.17 2.85
C GLY A 137 -13.56 0.83 2.38
N ASP A 138 -13.56 2.05 2.94
CA ASP A 138 -12.49 3.03 2.72
C ASP A 138 -11.17 2.51 3.29
N LYS A 139 -10.46 1.74 2.46
CA LYS A 139 -9.16 1.17 2.79
C LYS A 139 -8.12 2.26 2.63
N ARG A 140 -7.89 3.03 3.70
CA ARG A 140 -6.78 3.98 3.73
C ARG A 140 -5.44 3.25 3.52
N ASN A 141 -4.73 3.59 2.45
CA ASN A 141 -3.34 3.23 2.25
C ASN A 141 -2.47 4.21 3.05
N TRP A 142 -1.82 3.75 4.10
CA TRP A 142 -1.14 4.63 5.04
C TRP A 142 0.08 5.29 4.43
N THR A 143 0.82 4.57 3.58
CA THR A 143 2.01 5.12 2.92
C THR A 143 1.65 6.29 1.99
N LYS A 144 0.50 6.21 1.32
CA LYS A 144 0.00 7.29 0.44
C LYS A 144 -0.71 8.40 1.20
N ASN A 145 -1.49 8.04 2.21
CA ASN A 145 -2.31 8.96 3.01
C ASN A 145 -1.95 8.79 4.50
N PRO A 146 -0.81 9.31 4.94
CA PRO A 146 -0.36 9.16 6.32
C PRO A 146 -1.28 9.92 7.29
N PRO A 147 -1.37 9.48 8.56
CA PRO A 147 -2.35 10.04 9.50
C PRO A 147 -2.07 11.48 9.94
N TRP A 148 -0.86 12.01 9.69
CA TRP A 148 -0.46 13.39 9.99
C TRP A 148 -0.59 14.33 8.80
N GLU A 149 -0.89 13.81 7.62
CA GLU A 149 -1.18 14.63 6.46
C GLU A 149 -2.70 14.79 6.45
N GLU A 150 -3.15 15.97 6.86
CA GLU A 150 -4.55 16.34 6.71
C GLU A 150 -4.84 16.27 5.22
N THR A 151 -5.54 15.20 4.78
CA THR A 151 -6.13 15.19 3.45
C THR A 151 -6.91 16.49 3.36
N PRO A 152 -6.59 17.39 2.41
CA PRO A 152 -7.33 18.62 2.24
C PRO A 152 -8.79 18.23 2.21
N ILE A 153 -9.55 18.71 3.20
CA ILE A 153 -11.01 18.57 3.20
C ILE A 153 -11.41 19.06 1.82
N ASP A 154 -12.01 18.16 1.04
CA ASP A 154 -12.30 18.34 -0.37
C ASP A 154 -12.80 19.79 -0.56
N PRO A 155 -12.11 20.68 -1.31
CA PRO A 155 -12.46 22.10 -1.35
C PRO A 155 -13.90 22.35 -1.85
N GLN A 156 -14.53 21.32 -2.41
CA GLN A 156 -15.91 21.29 -2.85
C GLN A 156 -16.92 21.07 -1.70
N ALA A 157 -16.48 20.53 -0.56
CA ALA A 157 -17.14 20.75 0.72
C ALA A 157 -16.86 22.19 1.11
N GLY A 158 -17.71 23.11 0.66
CA GLY A 158 -17.65 24.53 1.02
C GLY A 158 -17.43 24.70 2.53
N PRO A 159 -16.86 25.82 2.99
CA PRO A 159 -16.40 25.94 4.36
C PRO A 159 -17.54 25.57 5.31
N HIS A 160 -17.27 24.60 6.17
CA HIS A 160 -18.20 24.19 7.21
C HIS A 160 -17.94 25.06 8.45
N GLU A 161 -19.01 25.47 9.13
CA GLU A 161 -18.90 26.07 10.46
C GLU A 161 -18.26 25.07 11.43
N LYS A 162 -17.79 25.53 12.60
CA LYS A 162 -17.21 24.66 13.64
C LYS A 162 -18.13 23.51 14.07
N ASP A 163 -19.43 23.65 13.81
CA ASP A 163 -20.48 22.68 14.13
C ASP A 163 -20.78 21.70 12.97
N GLY A 164 -19.99 21.75 11.89
CA GLY A 164 -20.13 20.86 10.73
C GLY A 164 -21.24 21.26 9.74
N ARG A 165 -21.91 22.40 9.93
CA ARG A 165 -22.92 22.91 9.00
C ARG A 165 -22.25 23.59 7.80
N PRO A 166 -22.69 23.33 6.56
CA PRO A 166 -22.17 24.05 5.40
C PRO A 166 -22.50 25.54 5.55
N ILE A 167 -21.51 26.42 5.43
CA ILE A 167 -21.73 27.87 5.43
C ILE A 167 -22.59 28.19 4.22
N GLN A 168 -23.85 28.56 4.47
CA GLN A 168 -24.72 29.08 3.43
C GLN A 168 -24.23 30.49 3.09
N TYR A 169 -23.58 30.64 1.95
CA TYR A 169 -23.39 31.96 1.38
C TYR A 169 -24.76 32.45 0.91
N ASP A 170 -25.32 33.43 1.62
CA ASP A 170 -26.46 34.18 1.14
C ASP A 170 -26.05 34.87 -0.17
N VAL A 171 -26.37 34.23 -1.30
CA VAL A 171 -26.23 34.83 -2.63
C VAL A 171 -27.30 35.91 -2.73
N ARG A 172 -27.01 37.10 -2.18
CA ARG A 172 -27.82 38.30 -2.44
C ARG A 172 -27.63 38.66 -3.91
N VAL A 173 -28.53 38.13 -4.75
CA VAL A 173 -28.65 38.51 -6.15
C VAL A 173 -29.07 39.98 -6.18
N SER A 174 -28.12 40.86 -6.47
CA SER A 174 -28.39 42.27 -6.76
C SER A 174 -29.18 42.35 -8.06
N VAL A 175 -30.51 42.32 -7.98
CA VAL A 175 -31.38 42.58 -9.13
C VAL A 175 -31.26 44.08 -9.45
N THR A 176 -30.37 44.43 -10.36
CA THR A 176 -30.37 45.74 -11.00
C THR A 176 -31.57 45.81 -11.93
N ARG A 177 -32.66 46.42 -11.45
CA ARG A 177 -33.76 46.88 -12.31
C ARG A 177 -33.20 47.96 -13.25
N THR A 178 -33.38 47.76 -14.55
CA THR A 178 -33.20 48.78 -15.59
C THR A 178 -34.53 48.96 -16.31
#